data_AF-A0A934FN13-F1
#
_entry.id   AF-A0A934FN13-F1
#
_cell.length_a   1.000
_cell.length_b   1.000
_cell.length_c   1.000
_cell.angle_alpha   90.00
_cell.angle_beta   90.00
_cell.angle_gamma   90.00
#
_symmetry.space_group_name_H-M   'P 1'
#
loop_
_entity.id
_entity.type
_entity.pdbx_description
1 polymer ?
#
loop_
_entity_poly.entity_id
_entity_poly.type
_entity_poly.pdbx_seq_one_letter_code
_entity_poly.pdbx_strand_id
1 'polypeptide(L)'
;ESDGDCKPPARVVIPGYAGLREFSTAREAELKDECGGAWRSYLQRGNWRMVFPFSRGGQQAEAARLASQIQIAALPIVHVLRFPQLTINHTLLLHAAHEALHSIEFSAYDPNVPEREVMLSFDRATRTFTLPPLHYFTGGRVDAYEIYRGWIY
;
A
#
# COMPACT_ATOMS: atom_id res chain seq x y z
N GLU A 1 16.68 -28.22 16.34
CA GLU A 1 15.76 -27.10 16.66
C GLU A 1 16.50 -26.07 17.49
N SER A 2 16.54 -24.82 17.04
CA SER A 2 16.99 -23.68 17.85
C SER A 2 15.91 -22.62 17.75
N ASP A 3 14.97 -22.64 18.70
CA ASP A 3 14.03 -21.55 18.92
C ASP A 3 14.83 -20.29 19.28
N GLY A 4 14.82 -19.32 18.37
CA GLY A 4 15.37 -18.00 18.61
C GLY A 4 14.49 -17.26 19.59
N ASP A 5 14.95 -17.14 20.83
CA ASP A 5 14.37 -16.31 21.89
C ASP A 5 14.43 -14.83 21.49
N CYS A 6 13.45 -14.37 20.71
CA CYS A 6 13.29 -12.95 20.39
C CYS A 6 12.63 -12.26 21.59
N LYS A 7 13.45 -11.67 22.46
CA LYS A 7 12.95 -10.82 23.55
C LYS A 7 12.03 -9.74 22.95
N PRO A 8 10.84 -9.51 23.53
CA PRO A 8 9.98 -8.44 23.05
C PRO A 8 10.75 -7.11 23.14
N PRO A 9 10.61 -6.23 22.12
CA PRO A 9 11.31 -4.97 22.10
C PRO A 9 11.00 -4.14 23.35
N ALA A 10 11.98 -3.35 23.79
CA ALA A 10 11.81 -2.47 24.94
C ALA A 10 10.59 -1.56 24.74
N ARG A 11 9.67 -1.56 25.71
CA ARG A 11 8.45 -0.76 25.65
C ARG A 11 8.82 0.72 25.59
N VAL A 12 8.34 1.42 24.56
CA VAL A 12 8.45 2.87 24.47
C VAL A 12 7.57 3.49 25.56
N VAL A 13 8.19 4.24 26.48
CA VAL A 13 7.49 4.96 27.56
C VAL A 13 7.43 6.44 27.18
N ILE A 14 6.23 7.01 27.19
CA ILE A 14 6.02 8.46 27.01
C ILE A 14 5.79 9.06 28.40
N PRO A 15 6.74 9.84 28.95
CA PRO A 15 6.63 10.36 30.30
C PRO A 15 5.33 11.15 30.50
N GLY A 16 4.58 10.84 31.56
CA GLY A 16 3.34 11.52 31.90
C GLY A 16 2.07 11.00 31.21
N TYR A 17 2.16 9.93 30.40
CA TYR A 17 1.00 9.33 29.71
C TYR A 17 1.03 7.80 29.83
N ALA A 18 -0.13 7.17 29.91
CA ALA A 18 -0.27 5.70 29.97
C ALA A 18 0.15 5.01 28.67
N GLY A 19 0.17 5.75 27.55
CA GLY A 19 0.69 5.29 26.27
C GLY A 19 0.45 6.27 25.13
N LEU A 20 0.79 5.85 23.92
CA LEU A 20 0.69 6.66 22.70
C LEU A 20 -0.71 7.21 22.48
N ARG A 21 -1.75 6.40 22.72
CA ARG A 21 -3.14 6.84 22.52
C ARG A 21 -3.50 8.05 23.38
N GLU A 22 -3.20 8.02 24.68
CA GLU A 22 -3.52 9.12 25.59
C GLU A 22 -2.69 10.36 25.27
N PHE A 23 -1.39 10.18 25.03
CA PHE A 23 -0.49 11.25 24.58
C PHE A 23 -1.00 11.92 23.30
N SER A 24 -1.33 11.14 22.27
CA SER A 24 -1.80 11.64 20.98
C SER A 24 -3.12 12.39 21.09
N THR A 25 -4.02 11.99 21.99
CA THR A 25 -5.25 12.74 22.27
C THR A 25 -4.95 14.04 23.02
N ALA A 26 -4.07 14.02 24.03
CA ALA A 26 -3.76 15.20 24.83
C ALA A 26 -2.96 16.27 24.06
N ARG A 27 -2.13 15.86 23.09
CA ARG A 27 -1.23 16.73 22.31
C ARG A 27 -1.60 16.80 20.83
N GLU A 28 -2.87 16.54 20.49
CA GLU A 28 -3.33 16.42 19.12
C GLU A 28 -2.99 17.65 18.25
N ALA A 29 -3.17 18.86 18.78
CA ALA A 29 -2.89 20.10 18.07
C ALA A 29 -1.40 20.25 17.73
N GLU A 30 -0.53 20.12 18.74
CA GLU A 30 0.92 20.19 18.58
C GLU A 30 1.43 19.12 17.58
N LEU A 31 0.91 17.89 17.68
CA LEU A 31 1.27 16.82 16.75
C LEU A 31 0.83 17.12 15.30
N LYS A 32 -0.35 17.72 15.10
CA LYS A 32 -0.82 18.08 13.75
C LYS A 32 -0.07 19.28 13.17
N ASP A 33 0.37 20.21 14.00
CA ASP A 33 1.14 21.37 13.55
C ASP A 33 2.54 20.94 13.10
N GLU A 34 3.20 20.06 13.85
CA GLU A 34 4.56 19.58 13.55
C GLU A 34 4.59 18.45 12.50
N CYS A 35 3.67 17.48 12.56
CA CYS A 35 3.63 16.36 11.60
C CYS A 35 2.78 16.65 10.36
N GLY A 36 2.05 17.78 10.36
CA GLY A 36 1.07 18.12 9.35
C GLY A 36 -0.27 17.42 9.54
N GLY A 37 -1.36 18.11 9.16
CA GLY A 37 -2.68 17.48 9.10
C GLY A 37 -2.75 16.38 8.04
N ALA A 38 -3.70 15.46 8.19
CA ALA A 38 -3.87 14.27 7.35
C ALA A 38 -3.97 14.55 5.84
N TRP A 39 -4.17 15.79 5.39
CA TRP A 39 -4.25 16.16 3.97
C TRP A 39 -2.91 16.62 3.39
N ARG A 40 -1.98 17.16 4.20
CA ARG A 40 -0.70 17.71 3.71
C ARG A 40 0.21 16.63 3.14
N SER A 41 0.21 15.43 3.72
CA SER A 41 0.97 14.28 3.21
C SER A 41 0.41 13.73 1.88
N TYR A 42 -0.89 13.93 1.60
CA TYR A 42 -1.56 13.38 0.41
C TYR A 42 -1.59 14.37 -0.76
N LEU A 43 -1.41 15.67 -0.53
CA LEU A 43 -1.32 16.70 -1.58
C LEU A 43 0.12 17.04 -1.98
N GLN A 44 1.08 16.17 -1.68
CA GLN A 44 2.44 16.30 -2.20
C GLN A 44 2.43 16.13 -3.72
N ARG A 45 3.34 16.79 -4.44
CA ARG A 45 3.41 16.75 -5.91
C ARG A 45 3.43 15.34 -6.50
N GLY A 46 4.01 14.35 -5.80
CA GLY A 46 4.00 12.94 -6.26
C GLY A 46 2.64 12.25 -6.16
N ASN A 47 1.77 12.76 -5.29
CA ASN A 47 0.49 12.16 -4.91
C ASN A 47 -0.71 12.79 -5.65
N TRP A 48 -0.47 13.74 -6.58
CA TRP A 48 -1.54 14.43 -7.32
C TRP A 48 -2.47 13.49 -8.09
N ARG A 49 -1.97 12.33 -8.53
CA ARG A 49 -2.77 11.31 -9.25
C ARG A 49 -3.89 10.73 -8.41
N MET A 50 -3.80 10.76 -7.07
CA MET A 50 -4.85 10.27 -6.18
C MET A 50 -6.09 11.18 -6.16
N VAL A 51 -5.98 12.42 -6.66
CA VAL A 51 -7.10 13.37 -6.74
C VAL A 51 -8.09 12.98 -7.86
N PHE A 52 -7.65 12.20 -8.84
CA PHE A 52 -8.51 11.71 -9.91
C PHE A 52 -9.10 10.34 -9.56
N PRO A 53 -10.41 10.13 -9.75
CA PRO A 53 -11.05 8.87 -9.42
C PRO A 53 -10.53 7.73 -10.32
N PHE A 54 -10.17 6.61 -9.69
CA PHE A 54 -9.79 5.38 -10.40
C PHE A 54 -11.03 4.69 -10.95
N SER A 55 -11.20 4.73 -12.27
CA SER A 55 -12.29 4.02 -12.93
C SER A 55 -12.03 2.52 -13.00
N ARG A 56 -13.10 1.72 -13.04
CA ARG A 56 -13.02 0.25 -13.21
C ARG A 56 -12.33 -0.16 -14.51
N GLY A 57 -12.61 0.58 -15.60
CA GLY A 57 -11.91 0.37 -16.87
C GLY A 57 -10.43 0.69 -16.77
N GLY A 58 -10.06 1.76 -16.05
CA GLY A 58 -8.67 2.11 -15.78
C GLY A 58 -7.94 1.04 -14.97
N GLN A 59 -8.56 0.52 -13.92
CA GLN A 59 -7.98 -0.58 -13.13
C GLN A 59 -7.80 -1.87 -13.94
N GLN A 60 -8.75 -2.20 -14.82
CA GLN A 60 -8.61 -3.34 -15.73
C GLN A 60 -7.46 -3.14 -16.72
N ALA A 61 -7.36 -1.95 -17.33
CA ALA A 61 -6.26 -1.63 -18.25
C ALA A 61 -4.91 -1.68 -17.53
N GLU A 62 -4.85 -1.19 -16.30
CA GLU A 62 -3.64 -1.24 -15.48
C GLU A 62 -3.25 -2.68 -15.13
N ALA A 63 -4.20 -3.52 -14.73
CA ALA A 63 -3.93 -4.94 -14.45
C ALA A 63 -3.33 -5.67 -15.66
N ALA A 64 -3.94 -5.49 -16.85
CA ALA A 64 -3.43 -6.09 -18.08
C ALA A 64 -2.02 -5.59 -18.41
N ARG A 65 -1.75 -4.31 -18.17
CA ARG A 65 -0.45 -3.70 -18.42
C ARG A 65 0.63 -4.22 -17.48
N LEU A 66 0.35 -4.29 -16.18
CA LEU A 66 1.26 -4.85 -15.18
C LEU A 66 1.61 -6.31 -15.51
N ALA A 67 0.61 -7.11 -15.90
CA ALA A 67 0.85 -8.48 -16.34
C ALA A 67 1.78 -8.53 -17.57
N SER A 68 1.54 -7.67 -18.58
CA SER A 68 2.40 -7.61 -19.78
C SER A 68 3.84 -7.16 -19.48
N GLN A 69 4.04 -6.26 -18.50
CA GLN A 69 5.37 -5.83 -18.07
C GLN A 69 6.15 -6.95 -17.39
N ILE A 70 5.48 -7.70 -16.52
CA ILE A 70 6.10 -8.84 -15.83
C ILE A 70 6.47 -9.94 -16.83
N GLN A 71 5.65 -10.17 -17.87
CA GLN A 71 5.97 -11.11 -18.95
C GLN A 71 7.27 -10.78 -19.70
N ILE A 72 7.64 -9.49 -19.76
CA ILE A 72 8.92 -9.03 -20.35
C ILE A 72 10.02 -8.82 -19.29
N ALA A 73 9.88 -9.44 -18.11
CA ALA A 73 10.81 -9.38 -16.98
C ALA A 73 11.04 -7.97 -16.40
N ALA A 74 10.08 -7.06 -16.56
CA ALA A 74 10.10 -5.79 -15.84
C ALA A 74 9.59 -5.96 -14.40
N LEU A 75 10.00 -5.04 -13.52
CA LEU A 75 9.63 -5.04 -12.09
C LEU A 75 8.86 -3.74 -11.76
N PRO A 76 7.56 -3.66 -12.12
CA PRO A 76 6.81 -2.43 -11.94
C PRO A 76 6.61 -2.11 -10.45
N ILE A 77 6.85 -0.84 -10.11
CA ILE A 77 6.62 -0.29 -8.78
C ILE A 77 5.22 0.31 -8.76
N VAL A 78 4.33 -0.29 -7.97
CA VAL A 78 2.90 0.02 -7.94
C VAL A 78 2.53 0.71 -6.64
N HIS A 79 1.85 1.84 -6.74
CA HIS A 79 1.20 2.48 -5.62
C HIS A 79 -0.20 1.86 -5.45
N VAL A 80 -0.45 1.25 -4.29
CA VAL A 80 -1.76 0.80 -3.84
C VAL A 80 -2.34 1.75 -2.82
N LEU A 81 -3.59 2.14 -3.03
CA LEU A 81 -4.25 3.11 -2.18
C LEU A 81 -5.75 2.88 -2.10
N ARG A 82 -6.39 3.58 -1.18
CA ARG A 82 -7.84 3.78 -1.20
C ARG A 82 -8.12 5.28 -1.02
N PHE A 83 -8.90 5.84 -1.94
CA PHE A 83 -9.33 7.24 -1.88
C PHE A 83 -10.83 7.33 -2.24
N PRO A 84 -11.63 8.15 -1.53
CA PRO A 84 -11.25 9.07 -0.44
C PRO A 84 -11.05 8.38 0.91
N GLN A 85 -11.34 7.09 1.05
CA GLN A 85 -11.13 6.38 2.30
C GLN A 85 -9.63 6.10 2.49
N LEU A 86 -8.93 6.97 3.23
CA LEU A 86 -7.49 6.93 3.49
C LEU A 86 -7.03 5.75 4.37
N THR A 87 -7.42 4.52 4.01
CA THR A 87 -7.13 3.30 4.78
C THR A 87 -5.79 2.68 4.40
N ILE A 88 -5.24 3.02 3.22
CA ILE A 88 -3.93 2.59 2.75
C ILE A 88 -3.41 3.60 1.71
N ASN A 89 -2.11 3.82 1.74
CA ASN A 89 -1.30 4.60 0.80
C ASN A 89 0.10 3.98 0.88
N HIS A 90 0.38 2.99 0.02
CA HIS A 90 1.55 2.13 0.13
C HIS A 90 2.10 1.70 -1.22
N THR A 91 3.39 1.40 -1.30
CA THR A 91 4.06 1.00 -2.54
C THR A 91 4.52 -0.45 -2.48
N LEU A 92 4.30 -1.18 -3.57
CA LEU A 92 4.69 -2.57 -3.77
C LEU A 92 5.56 -2.69 -5.02
N LEU A 93 6.53 -3.61 -5.01
CA LEU A 93 7.30 -3.99 -6.19
C LEU A 93 6.77 -5.33 -6.70
N LEU A 94 6.15 -5.37 -7.89
CA LEU A 94 5.66 -6.62 -8.45
C LEU A 94 6.78 -7.35 -9.20
N HIS A 95 6.85 -8.66 -9.05
CA HIS A 95 7.89 -9.48 -9.69
C HIS A 95 7.37 -10.75 -10.36
N ALA A 96 6.12 -11.18 -10.09
CA ALA A 96 5.50 -12.29 -10.80
C ALA A 96 4.00 -12.03 -11.00
N ALA A 97 3.44 -12.63 -12.05
CA ALA A 97 2.02 -12.57 -12.37
C ALA A 97 1.53 -13.97 -12.78
N HIS A 98 0.46 -14.42 -12.14
CA HIS A 98 -0.24 -15.65 -12.47
C HIS A 98 -1.64 -15.30 -12.97
N GLU A 99 -1.88 -15.51 -14.26
CA GLU A 99 -3.16 -15.22 -14.89
C GLU A 99 -4.08 -16.44 -14.86
N ALA A 100 -5.27 -16.25 -14.29
CA ALA A 100 -6.34 -17.23 -14.31
C ALA A 100 -7.56 -16.69 -15.07
N LEU A 101 -8.55 -17.57 -15.30
CA LEU A 101 -9.78 -17.22 -16.01
C LEU A 101 -10.55 -16.06 -15.36
N HIS A 102 -10.56 -16.02 -14.02
CA HIS A 102 -11.35 -15.05 -13.25
C HIS A 102 -10.51 -13.99 -12.55
N SER A 103 -9.20 -14.17 -12.47
CA SER A 103 -8.31 -13.30 -11.71
C SER A 103 -6.92 -13.16 -12.33
N ILE A 104 -6.16 -12.19 -11.82
CA ILE A 104 -4.71 -12.12 -11.99
C ILE A 104 -4.13 -11.99 -10.58
N GLU A 105 -3.14 -12.80 -10.26
CA GLU A 105 -2.45 -12.80 -8.98
C GLU A 105 -1.04 -12.27 -9.18
N PHE A 106 -0.69 -11.18 -8.50
CA PHE A 106 0.63 -10.56 -8.58
C PHE A 106 1.40 -10.82 -7.30
N SER A 107 2.54 -11.51 -7.38
CA SER A 107 3.49 -11.58 -6.27
C SER A 107 4.26 -10.27 -6.18
N ALA A 108 4.33 -9.74 -4.96
CA ALA A 108 4.94 -8.47 -4.67
C ALA A 108 5.91 -8.55 -3.49
N TYR A 109 7.01 -7.82 -3.62
CA TYR A 109 7.85 -7.45 -2.48
C TYR A 109 7.27 -6.20 -1.80
N ASP A 110 7.08 -6.31 -0.49
CA ASP A 110 6.66 -5.22 0.39
C ASP A 110 7.82 -4.86 1.34
N PRO A 111 8.39 -3.66 1.24
CA PRO A 111 9.46 -3.22 2.14
C PRO A 111 9.08 -3.23 3.63
N ASN A 112 7.79 -3.12 3.95
CA ASN A 112 7.32 -3.16 5.34
C ASN A 112 7.23 -4.59 5.88
N VAL A 113 7.21 -5.61 5.02
CA VAL A 113 7.19 -7.02 5.43
C VAL A 113 8.18 -7.82 4.59
N PRO A 114 9.49 -7.52 4.69
CA PRO A 114 10.49 -8.03 3.76
C PRO A 114 10.69 -9.55 3.83
N GLU A 115 10.20 -10.20 4.88
CA GLU A 115 10.38 -11.63 5.12
C GLU A 115 9.41 -12.52 4.31
N ARG A 116 8.38 -11.93 3.68
CA ARG A 116 7.41 -12.70 2.88
C ARG A 116 6.88 -11.92 1.69
N GLU A 117 6.44 -12.66 0.68
CA GLU A 117 5.72 -12.09 -0.44
C GLU A 117 4.32 -11.64 -0.04
N VAL A 118 3.85 -10.55 -0.66
CA VAL A 118 2.48 -10.06 -0.57
C VAL A 118 1.79 -10.32 -1.90
N MET A 119 0.58 -10.85 -1.86
CA MET A 119 -0.22 -11.12 -3.06
C MET A 119 -1.17 -9.96 -3.32
N LEU A 120 -1.04 -9.31 -4.47
CA LEU A 120 -2.04 -8.35 -4.98
C LEU A 120 -2.92 -9.07 -5.98
N SER A 121 -4.22 -9.20 -5.69
CA SER A 121 -5.16 -9.93 -6.55
C SER A 121 -6.03 -8.96 -7.35
N PHE A 122 -6.16 -9.19 -8.65
CA PHE A 122 -7.12 -8.50 -9.52
C PHE A 122 -8.27 -9.44 -9.87
N ASP A 123 -9.50 -9.02 -9.59
CA ASP A 123 -10.71 -9.73 -9.97
C ASP A 123 -11.25 -9.17 -11.30
N ARG A 124 -11.38 -10.04 -12.31
CA ARG A 124 -11.77 -9.63 -13.67
C ARG A 124 -13.24 -9.27 -13.79
N ALA A 125 -14.12 -9.86 -12.97
CA ALA A 125 -15.56 -9.64 -13.03
C ALA A 125 -15.93 -8.25 -12.46
N THR A 126 -15.35 -7.91 -11.33
CA THR A 126 -15.56 -6.65 -10.61
C THR A 126 -14.59 -5.56 -11.04
N ARG A 127 -13.50 -5.93 -11.72
CA ARG A 127 -12.41 -5.04 -12.17
C ARG A 127 -11.79 -4.28 -11.01
N THR A 128 -11.44 -5.03 -9.96
CA THR A 128 -10.94 -4.47 -8.70
C THR A 128 -9.69 -5.18 -8.24
N PHE A 129 -8.81 -4.43 -7.58
CA PHE A 129 -7.68 -5.02 -6.86
C PHE A 129 -8.04 -5.22 -5.39
N THR A 130 -7.47 -6.27 -4.80
CA THR A 130 -7.61 -6.61 -3.38
C THR A 130 -6.23 -6.95 -2.82
N LEU A 131 -5.95 -6.43 -1.62
CA LEU A 131 -4.75 -6.76 -0.86
C LEU A 131 -5.17 -7.51 0.42
N PRO A 132 -4.43 -8.55 0.85
CA PRO A 132 -4.70 -9.23 2.10
C PRO A 132 -4.46 -8.32 3.30
N PRO A 133 -4.93 -8.72 4.50
CA PRO A 133 -4.56 -8.04 5.74
C PRO A 133 -3.05 -8.03 5.96
N LEU A 134 -2.52 -6.86 6.32
CA LEU A 134 -1.13 -6.60 6.70
C LEU A 134 -1.13 -5.93 8.08
N HIS A 135 0.02 -5.87 8.76
CA HIS A 135 0.08 -5.29 10.10
C HIS A 135 -0.31 -3.79 10.15
N TYR A 136 -0.26 -3.11 9.00
CA TYR A 136 -0.64 -1.71 8.81
C TYR A 136 -1.91 -1.52 7.96
N PHE A 137 -2.55 -2.59 7.49
CA PHE A 137 -3.75 -2.51 6.66
C PHE A 137 -4.72 -3.65 6.96
N THR A 138 -6.00 -3.35 7.18
CA THR A 138 -7.01 -4.37 7.51
C THR A 138 -7.33 -5.34 6.38
N GLY A 139 -6.80 -5.10 5.17
CA GLY A 139 -7.12 -5.86 3.98
C GLY A 139 -8.33 -5.33 3.22
N GLY A 140 -8.51 -5.84 2.00
CA GLY A 140 -9.66 -5.58 1.14
C GLY A 140 -9.32 -4.78 -0.11
N ARG A 141 -10.35 -4.17 -0.71
CA ARG A 141 -10.23 -3.46 -2.00
C ARG A 141 -9.22 -2.32 -1.93
N VAL A 142 -8.37 -2.24 -2.95
CA VAL A 142 -7.49 -1.10 -3.24
C VAL A 142 -7.65 -0.68 -4.71
N ASP A 143 -7.20 0.52 -5.01
CA ASP A 143 -6.92 0.96 -6.37
C ASP A 143 -5.39 1.00 -6.55
N ALA A 144 -4.91 0.66 -7.75
CA ALA A 144 -3.50 0.49 -8.06
C ALA A 144 -3.09 1.27 -9.31
N TYR A 145 -1.86 1.79 -9.33
CA TYR A 145 -1.20 2.33 -10.52
C TYR A 145 0.33 2.27 -10.39
N GLU A 146 1.05 2.07 -11.50
CA GLU A 146 2.50 2.15 -11.51
C GLU A 146 3.00 3.60 -11.35
N ILE A 147 4.00 3.77 -10.49
CA ILE A 147 4.55 5.08 -10.13
C ILE A 147 5.41 5.64 -11.25
N TYR A 148 6.32 4.83 -11.79
CA TYR A 148 7.26 5.21 -12.83
C TYR A 148 6.69 4.79 -14.18
N ARG A 149 6.25 5.78 -14.96
CA ARG A 149 5.60 5.59 -16.25
C ARG A 149 6.18 6.58 -17.28
N GLY A 150 7.18 6.12 -18.02
CA GLY A 150 7.77 6.83 -19.15
C GLY A 150 8.66 8.01 -18.75
N TRP A 151 9.14 8.80 -19.71
CA TRP A 151 10.19 9.81 -19.47
C TRP A 151 9.84 10.99 -18.56
N ILE A 152 8.57 11.17 -18.21
CA ILE A 152 8.12 12.25 -17.32
C ILE A 152 7.67 11.72 -15.94
N TYR A 153 7.82 10.40 -15.73
CA TYR A 153 7.73 9.70 -14.44
C TYR A 153 8.69 8.52 -14.42
#